data_AF-A0A1G8KWA0-F1
#
_entry.id   AF-A0A1G8KWA0-F1
#
_cell.length_a   1.000
_cell.length_b   1.000
_cell.length_c   1.000
_cell.angle_alpha   90.00
_cell.angle_beta   90.00
_cell.angle_gamma   90.00
#
_symmetry.space_group_name_H-M   'P 1'
#
loop_
_entity.id
_entity.type
_entity.pdbx_description
1 polymer ?
#
loop_
_entity_poly.entity_id
_entity_poly.type
_entity_poly.pdbx_seq_one_letter_code
_entity_poly.pdbx_strand_id
1 'polypeptide(L)'
;MQGCIGTGWGKFRIAHLSTSDKIGIELFEFPNNETPENNFEYWKTGIFHYCVQDPDLEGLVEKIKAHGGKQRMPVREYYTGEKPFRMVYCKDPFGNLVEIYSHSYELTYSEDAY
;
A
#
# COMPACT_ATOMS: atom_id res chain seq x y z
N MET A 1 4.22 -0.10 -9.77
CA MET A 1 4.56 1.14 -9.04
C MET A 1 4.50 2.43 -9.86
N GLN A 2 4.80 2.43 -11.17
CA GLN A 2 4.75 3.64 -12.01
C GLN A 2 3.41 4.39 -11.97
N GLY A 3 2.28 3.69 -11.82
CA GLY A 3 0.95 4.30 -11.71
C GLY A 3 0.64 4.98 -10.37
N CYS A 4 1.34 4.64 -9.28
CA CYS A 4 1.06 5.20 -7.95
C CYS A 4 2.05 6.31 -7.54
N ILE A 5 3.33 6.14 -7.87
CA ILE A 5 4.41 7.08 -7.50
C ILE A 5 4.58 8.20 -8.56
N GLY A 6 3.95 8.05 -9.73
CA GLY A 6 4.00 9.02 -10.83
C GLY A 6 5.10 8.72 -11.85
N THR A 7 5.24 9.58 -12.85
CA THR A 7 6.27 9.48 -13.90
C THR A 7 7.59 10.14 -13.45
N GLY A 8 8.74 9.57 -13.81
CA GLY A 8 10.06 10.20 -13.58
C GLY A 8 10.80 9.80 -12.29
N TRP A 9 10.32 8.80 -11.55
CA TRP A 9 11.06 8.25 -10.42
C TRP A 9 12.23 7.37 -10.89
N GLY A 10 13.34 7.42 -10.14
CA GLY A 10 14.55 6.65 -10.41
C GLY A 10 14.53 5.27 -9.75
N LYS A 11 15.54 4.95 -8.95
CA LYS A 11 15.59 3.73 -8.13
C LYS A 11 15.20 4.07 -6.69
N PHE A 12 14.54 3.14 -6.00
CA PHE A 12 14.36 3.18 -4.54
C PHE A 12 14.71 1.79 -3.98
N ARG A 13 14.93 1.72 -2.67
CA ARG A 13 15.09 0.44 -1.95
C ARG A 13 13.84 0.15 -1.15
N ILE A 14 13.48 -1.13 -1.06
CA ILE A 14 12.35 -1.59 -0.26
C ILE A 14 12.76 -2.81 0.55
N ALA A 15 12.38 -2.83 1.82
CA ALA A 15 12.44 -4.00 2.67
C ALA A 15 11.02 -4.41 3.07
N HIS A 16 10.67 -5.66 2.75
CA HIS A 16 9.41 -6.28 3.16
C HIS A 16 9.67 -7.11 4.41
N LEU A 17 8.96 -6.81 5.48
CA LEU A 17 9.05 -7.49 6.77
C LEU A 17 7.65 -7.97 7.15
N SER A 18 7.56 -9.11 7.84
CA SER A 18 6.31 -9.53 8.50
C SER A 18 6.57 -9.84 9.97
N THR A 19 5.59 -9.54 10.80
CA THR A 19 5.55 -9.95 12.21
C THR A 19 4.79 -11.26 12.38
N SER A 20 4.97 -11.92 13.52
CA SER A 20 4.30 -13.21 13.82
C SER A 20 2.78 -13.13 13.89
N ASP A 21 2.22 -11.93 14.07
CA ASP A 21 0.79 -11.62 14.08
C ASP A 21 0.27 -11.12 12.72
N LYS A 22 1.00 -11.42 11.64
CA LYS A 22 0.62 -11.19 10.24
C LYS A 22 0.53 -9.71 9.82
N ILE A 23 1.24 -8.83 10.54
CA ILE A 23 1.38 -7.44 10.13
C ILE A 23 2.52 -7.35 9.12
N GLY A 24 2.21 -6.86 7.93
CA GLY A 24 3.21 -6.50 6.92
C GLY A 24 3.78 -5.12 7.18
N ILE A 25 5.10 -4.98 7.10
CA ILE A 25 5.81 -3.70 7.16
C ILE A 25 6.62 -3.55 5.88
N GLU A 26 6.42 -2.44 5.18
CA GLU A 26 7.22 -2.03 4.04
C GLU A 26 8.04 -0.80 4.41
N LEU A 27 9.37 -0.91 4.33
CA LEU A 27 10.27 0.22 4.54
C LEU A 27 10.81 0.69 3.20
N PHE A 28 10.45 1.92 2.82
CA PHE A 28 10.90 2.54 1.57
C PHE A 28 12.02 3.53 1.82
N GLU A 29 13.04 3.48 0.97
CA GLU A 29 14.08 4.49 0.91
C GLU A 29 14.13 5.14 -0.47
N PHE A 30 13.72 6.40 -0.53
CA PHE A 30 13.74 7.22 -1.74
C PHE A 30 15.01 8.09 -1.81
N PRO A 31 15.53 8.41 -3.02
CA PRO A 31 16.76 9.20 -3.17
C PRO A 31 16.73 10.59 -2.54
N ASN A 32 15.54 11.20 -2.47
CA ASN A 32 15.35 12.57 -1.98
C ASN A 32 14.65 12.57 -0.61
N ASN A 33 14.91 11.57 0.23
CA ASN A 33 14.36 11.55 1.58
C ASN A 33 14.99 12.66 2.42
N GLU A 34 14.17 13.50 3.04
CA GLU A 34 14.62 14.59 3.90
C GLU A 34 14.40 14.20 5.36
N THR A 35 15.43 14.33 6.19
CA THR A 35 15.29 14.20 7.64
C THR A 35 14.54 15.42 8.17
N PRO A 36 13.37 15.27 8.81
CA PRO A 36 12.67 16.40 9.40
C PRO A 36 13.53 17.09 10.47
N GLU A 37 13.64 18.42 10.44
CA GLU A 37 14.29 19.17 11.53
C GLU A 37 13.56 19.02 12.86
N ASN A 38 12.23 18.84 12.82
CA ASN A 38 11.37 18.56 13.97
C ASN A 38 10.51 17.32 13.70
N ASN A 39 10.69 16.28 14.50
CA ASN A 39 9.92 15.03 14.40
C ASN A 39 8.61 15.03 15.22
N PHE A 40 8.22 16.18 15.80
CA PHE A 40 7.01 16.36 16.59
C PHE A 40 5.90 17.13 15.86
N GLU A 41 5.91 17.11 14.52
CA GLU A 41 4.87 17.74 13.69
C GLU A 41 3.67 16.79 13.50
N TYR A 42 3.00 16.42 14.60
CA TYR A 42 1.89 15.45 14.60
C TYR A 42 0.65 15.90 13.80
N TRP A 43 0.58 17.18 13.40
CA TRP A 43 -0.44 17.71 12.48
C TRP A 43 -0.11 17.46 11.00
N LYS A 44 1.09 16.97 10.68
CA LYS A 44 1.46 16.49 9.35
C LYS A 44 1.27 14.97 9.28
N THR A 45 0.83 14.48 8.12
CA THR A 45 0.77 13.05 7.84
C THR A 45 2.16 12.43 7.96
N GLY A 46 2.32 11.47 8.90
CA GLY A 46 3.62 10.89 9.26
C GLY A 46 3.94 9.53 8.63
N ILE A 47 2.96 8.82 8.07
CA ILE A 47 3.18 7.55 7.37
C ILE A 47 3.07 7.75 5.85
N PHE A 48 3.98 7.13 5.09
CA PHE A 48 3.96 7.19 3.64
C PHE A 48 2.71 6.49 3.06
N HIS A 49 2.47 5.25 3.48
CA HIS A 49 1.22 4.52 3.30
C HIS A 49 1.07 3.42 4.35
N TYR A 50 -0.11 2.82 4.41
CA TYR A 50 -0.36 1.58 5.14
C TYR A 50 -1.20 0.64 4.28
N CYS A 51 -1.16 -0.65 4.59
CA CYS A 51 -1.97 -1.64 3.91
C CYS A 51 -2.97 -2.29 4.87
N VAL A 52 -4.15 -2.63 4.36
CA VAL A 52 -5.13 -3.47 5.04
C VAL A 52 -5.46 -4.69 4.19
N GLN A 53 -5.88 -5.78 4.84
CA GLN A 53 -6.36 -6.96 4.15
C GLN A 53 -7.89 -6.97 4.17
N ASP A 54 -8.51 -7.10 2.99
CA ASP A 54 -9.96 -7.26 2.84
C ASP A 54 -10.23 -8.14 1.61
N PRO A 55 -10.99 -9.24 1.71
CA PRO A 55 -11.32 -10.05 0.54
C PRO A 55 -12.22 -9.33 -0.47
N ASP A 56 -12.98 -8.30 -0.06
CA ASP A 56 -13.88 -7.47 -0.88
C ASP A 56 -13.26 -6.10 -1.14
N LEU A 57 -12.34 -6.06 -2.12
CA LEU A 57 -11.64 -4.83 -2.52
C LEU A 57 -12.63 -3.78 -2.99
N GLU A 58 -13.53 -4.16 -3.90
CA GLU A 58 -14.50 -3.26 -4.50
C GLU A 58 -15.40 -2.63 -3.43
N GLY A 59 -15.93 -3.43 -2.49
CA GLY A 59 -16.74 -2.92 -1.39
C GLY A 59 -15.97 -1.98 -0.46
N LEU A 60 -14.72 -2.29 -0.10
CA LEU A 60 -13.89 -1.41 0.72
C LEU A 60 -13.52 -0.11 -0.02
N VAL A 61 -13.25 -0.17 -1.32
CA VAL A 61 -13.03 1.00 -2.18
C VAL A 61 -14.26 1.90 -2.21
N GLU A 62 -15.47 1.35 -2.39
CA GLU A 62 -16.70 2.14 -2.35
C GLU A 62 -16.89 2.82 -1.00
N LYS A 63 -16.62 2.13 0.12
CA LYS A 63 -16.65 2.74 1.45
C LYS A 63 -15.66 3.91 1.55
N ILE A 64 -14.41 3.72 1.13
CA ILE A 64 -13.39 4.78 1.16
C ILE A 64 -13.87 6.01 0.37
N LYS A 65 -14.42 5.82 -0.84
CA LYS A 65 -14.95 6.91 -1.67
C LYS A 65 -16.15 7.61 -1.01
N ALA A 66 -17.08 6.84 -0.45
CA ALA A 66 -18.25 7.37 0.24
C ALA A 66 -17.88 8.27 1.44
N HIS A 67 -16.71 8.03 2.05
CA HIS A 67 -16.20 8.82 3.17
C HIS A 67 -15.19 9.91 2.78
N GLY A 68 -15.06 10.25 1.49
CA GLY A 68 -14.21 11.36 1.01
C GLY A 68 -12.81 10.97 0.56
N GLY A 69 -12.48 9.67 0.56
CA GLY A 69 -11.27 9.14 -0.04
C GLY A 69 -11.36 9.02 -1.57
N LYS A 70 -10.32 8.46 -2.19
CA LYS A 70 -10.20 8.31 -3.65
C LYS A 70 -9.54 7.00 -4.02
N GLN A 71 -10.07 6.32 -5.04
CA GLN A 71 -9.34 5.24 -5.70
C GLN A 71 -8.24 5.85 -6.59
N ARG A 72 -7.00 5.36 -6.47
CA ARG A 72 -5.82 5.92 -7.16
C ARG A 72 -5.45 5.11 -8.40
N MET A 73 -5.85 3.84 -8.45
CA MET A 73 -5.65 2.96 -9.61
C MET A 73 -6.78 1.94 -9.72
N PRO A 74 -7.00 1.34 -10.91
CA PRO A 74 -7.86 0.16 -11.04
C PRO A 74 -7.39 -0.99 -10.13
N VAL A 75 -8.30 -1.90 -9.79
CA VAL A 75 -7.94 -3.17 -9.14
C VAL A 75 -6.97 -3.91 -10.07
N ARG A 76 -5.88 -4.39 -9.49
CA ARG A 76 -4.84 -5.16 -10.19
C ARG A 76 -4.84 -6.59 -9.69
N GLU A 77 -4.75 -7.53 -10.63
CA GLU A 77 -4.54 -8.94 -10.34
C GLU A 77 -3.05 -9.30 -10.36
N TYR A 78 -2.67 -10.25 -9.51
CA TYR A 78 -1.37 -10.91 -9.49
C TYR A 78 -1.56 -12.39 -9.82
N TYR A 79 -0.57 -12.98 -10.49
CA TYR A 79 -0.60 -14.41 -10.84
C TYR A 79 -1.92 -14.83 -11.51
N THR A 80 -2.39 -14.03 -12.49
CA THR A 80 -3.67 -14.21 -13.16
C THR A 80 -3.80 -15.63 -13.69
N GLY A 81 -4.84 -16.35 -13.23
CA GLY A 81 -5.10 -17.76 -13.59
C GLY A 81 -4.52 -18.78 -12.61
N GLU A 82 -3.63 -18.38 -11.70
CA GLU A 82 -2.99 -19.27 -10.72
C GLU A 82 -3.45 -18.99 -9.30
N LYS A 83 -3.48 -17.71 -8.88
CA LYS A 83 -3.89 -17.31 -7.52
C LYS A 83 -4.92 -16.18 -7.59
N PRO A 84 -5.93 -16.13 -6.70
CA PRO A 84 -6.94 -15.06 -6.67
C PRO A 84 -6.43 -13.77 -5.99
N PHE A 85 -5.15 -13.45 -6.22
CA PHE A 85 -4.47 -12.35 -5.53
C PHE A 85 -4.73 -11.04 -6.26
N ARG A 86 -5.30 -10.09 -5.53
CA ARG A 86 -5.71 -8.80 -6.07
C ARG A 86 -5.29 -7.70 -5.12
N MET A 87 -5.08 -6.51 -5.67
CA MET A 87 -4.71 -5.33 -4.90
C MET A 87 -5.25 -4.04 -5.50
N VAL A 88 -5.35 -3.00 -4.67
CA VAL A 88 -5.68 -1.64 -5.13
C VAL A 88 -5.06 -0.58 -4.21
N TYR A 89 -4.59 0.52 -4.79
CA TYR A 89 -4.23 1.72 -4.05
C TYR A 89 -5.40 2.71 -4.00
N CYS A 90 -5.62 3.24 -2.80
CA CYS A 90 -6.54 4.30 -2.47
C CYS A 90 -5.81 5.45 -1.76
N LYS A 91 -6.54 6.55 -1.60
CA LYS A 91 -6.23 7.65 -0.69
C LYS A 91 -7.39 7.73 0.29
N ASP A 92 -7.11 7.71 1.59
CA ASP A 92 -8.14 7.88 2.62
C ASP A 92 -8.62 9.35 2.72
N PRO A 93 -9.63 9.66 3.56
CA PRO A 93 -10.15 11.02 3.70
C PRO A 93 -9.15 12.02 4.30
N PHE A 94 -8.15 11.56 5.06
CA PHE A 94 -7.12 12.38 5.69
C PHE A 94 -5.90 12.59 4.78
N GLY A 95 -5.86 11.83 3.68
CA GLY A 95 -4.91 11.93 2.63
C GLY A 95 -3.74 10.95 2.70
N ASN A 96 -3.81 9.97 3.60
CA ASN A 96 -2.88 8.85 3.63
C ASN A 96 -3.09 7.97 2.40
N LEU A 97 -2.01 7.40 1.88
CA LEU A 97 -2.11 6.32 0.91
C LEU A 97 -2.47 5.03 1.63
N VAL A 98 -3.44 4.30 1.07
CA VAL A 98 -3.90 3.02 1.59
C VAL A 98 -3.80 1.98 0.49
N GLU A 99 -3.05 0.93 0.75
CA GLU A 99 -3.05 -0.27 -0.07
C GLU A 99 -4.06 -1.28 0.50
N ILE A 100 -4.72 -2.03 -0.38
CA ILE A 100 -5.66 -3.09 0.02
C ILE A 100 -5.25 -4.36 -0.71
N TYR A 101 -5.04 -5.44 0.04
CA TYR A 101 -4.79 -6.78 -0.51
C TYR A 101 -5.96 -7.73 -0.23
N SER A 102 -6.26 -8.60 -1.20
CA SER A 102 -7.24 -9.69 -1.02
C SER A 102 -6.69 -10.89 -0.22
N HIS A 103 -5.40 -10.87 0.11
CA HIS A 103 -4.66 -11.99 0.67
C HIS A 103 -3.69 -11.50 1.77
N SER A 104 -3.14 -12.43 2.55
CA SER A 104 -2.12 -12.11 3.56
C SER A 104 -0.91 -11.50 2.89
N TYR A 105 -0.35 -10.46 3.50
CA TYR A 105 0.87 -9.79 3.05
C TYR A 105 2.06 -10.76 2.84
N GLU A 106 2.13 -11.82 3.66
CA GLU A 106 3.15 -12.85 3.58
C GLU A 106 3.15 -13.58 2.23
N LEU A 107 1.99 -13.67 1.58
CA LEU A 107 1.79 -14.36 0.31
C LEU A 107 2.05 -13.45 -0.89
N THR A 108 2.20 -12.14 -0.68
CA THR A 108 2.34 -11.16 -1.77
C THR A 108 3.68 -11.29 -2.49
N TYR A 109 4.74 -11.68 -1.79
CA TYR A 109 6.12 -11.73 -2.33
C TYR A 109 6.83 -13.07 -2.15
N SER A 110 6.16 -14.10 -1.61
CA SER A 110 6.72 -15.45 -1.53
C SER A 110 6.32 -16.26 -2.78
N GLU A 111 7.30 -16.73 -3.54
CA GLU A 111 7.05 -17.63 -4.69
C GLU A 111 6.44 -18.97 -4.23
N ASP A 112 6.82 -19.45 -3.04
CA ASP A 112 6.56 -20.82 -2.57
C ASP A 112 5.44 -20.98 -1.52
N ALA A 113 4.71 -19.94 -1.15
CA ALA A 113 3.59 -20.12 -0.23
C ALA A 113 2.33 -20.50 -1.01
N TYR A 114 2.21 -21.78 -1.37
CA TYR A 114 0.96 -22.53 -1.54
C TYR A 114 1.21 -24.03 -1.71
#